data_AF-A0A967HP46-F1
#
_entry.id   AF-A0A967HP46-F1
#
_cell.length_a   1.000
_cell.length_b   1.000
_cell.length_c   1.000
_cell.angle_alpha   90.00
_cell.angle_beta   90.00
_cell.angle_gamma   90.00
#
_symmetry.space_group_name_H-M   'P 1'
#
loop_
_entity.id
_entity.type
_entity.pdbx_description
1 polymer ?
#
loop_
_entity_poly.entity_id
_entity_poly.type
_entity_poly.pdbx_seq_one_letter_code
_entity_poly.pdbx_strand_id
1 'polypeptide(L)'
;VARSVPTLGICLGAQLLAVATGGAVDVGAAPGREAGVIDVWWRPEARRDPLVAPLPDPVAGPSMHADAVVDLPPGAAWLASSEMYPHQAFRVGEAAWGVQFHPEVSAGTFAAWAERHPEVDTAAVTA
;
A
#
# COMPACT_ATOMS: atom_id res chain seq x y z
N VAL A 1 7.67 -16.21 1.51
CA VAL A 1 8.75 -16.06 0.50
C VAL A 1 9.54 -17.35 0.28
N ALA A 2 10.38 -17.83 1.21
CA ALA A 2 11.24 -19.00 0.98
C ALA A 2 10.50 -20.30 0.58
N ARG A 3 9.26 -20.50 1.06
CA ARG A 3 8.40 -21.65 0.73
C ARG A 3 7.29 -21.32 -0.27
N SER A 4 7.33 -20.14 -0.90
CA SER A 4 6.28 -19.64 -1.81
C SER A 4 4.85 -19.73 -1.26
N VAL A 5 4.67 -19.62 0.07
CA VAL A 5 3.34 -19.55 0.69
C VAL A 5 2.67 -18.24 0.26
N PRO A 6 1.46 -18.27 -0.31
CA PRO A 6 0.72 -17.07 -0.67
C PRO A 6 0.56 -16.12 0.53
N THR A 7 0.96 -14.87 0.36
CA THR A 7 0.97 -13.86 1.42
C THR A 7 0.52 -12.52 0.87
N LEU A 8 -0.38 -11.83 1.59
CA LEU A 8 -0.73 -10.44 1.35
C LEU A 8 -0.46 -9.65 2.63
N GLY A 9 0.53 -8.77 2.60
CA GLY A 9 0.78 -7.79 3.65
C GLY A 9 0.05 -6.49 3.34
N ILE A 10 -0.66 -5.95 4.32
CA ILE A 10 -1.45 -4.71 4.18
C ILE A 10 -0.90 -3.69 5.17
N CYS A 11 -0.63 -2.47 4.71
CA CYS A 11 -0.10 -1.37 5.52
C CYS A 11 1.14 -1.78 6.32
N LEU A 12 1.06 -1.85 7.66
CA LEU A 12 2.15 -2.38 8.50
C LEU A 12 2.61 -3.78 8.06
N GLY A 13 1.68 -4.64 7.60
CA GLY A 13 2.03 -5.96 7.05
C GLY A 13 2.89 -5.88 5.80
N ALA A 14 2.67 -4.89 4.92
CA ALA A 14 3.51 -4.66 3.75
C ALA A 14 4.90 -4.16 4.15
N GLN A 15 4.97 -3.26 5.13
CA GLN A 15 6.22 -2.76 5.71
C GLN A 15 7.05 -3.88 6.33
N LEU A 16 6.41 -4.75 7.13
CA LEU A 16 7.05 -5.93 7.70
C LEU A 16 7.52 -6.90 6.61
N LEU A 17 6.74 -7.11 5.56
CA LEU A 17 7.16 -7.92 4.42
C LEU A 17 8.41 -7.34 3.76
N ALA A 18 8.45 -6.02 3.54
CA ALA A 18 9.60 -5.35 2.96
C ALA A 18 10.85 -5.55 3.82
N VAL A 19 10.80 -5.19 5.10
CA VAL A 19 11.94 -5.30 6.03
C VAL A 19 12.40 -6.76 6.17
N ALA A 20 11.48 -7.70 6.33
CA ALA A 20 11.80 -9.13 6.46
C ALA A 20 12.46 -9.73 5.21
N THR A 21 12.38 -9.05 4.06
CA THR A 21 12.93 -9.51 2.78
C THR A 21 14.06 -8.61 2.24
N GLY A 22 14.55 -7.68 3.06
CA GLY A 22 15.72 -6.86 2.77
C GLY A 22 15.44 -5.48 2.17
N GLY A 23 14.19 -5.03 2.20
CA GLY A 23 13.82 -3.63 1.97
C GLY A 23 13.94 -2.77 3.24
N ALA A 24 13.56 -1.49 3.13
CA ALA A 24 13.59 -0.54 4.23
C ALA A 24 12.30 0.28 4.33
N VAL A 25 11.98 0.69 5.56
CA VAL A 25 10.84 1.54 5.90
C VAL A 25 11.36 2.77 6.62
N ASP A 26 10.82 3.93 6.26
CA ASP A 26 11.03 5.17 6.99
C ASP A 26 9.80 5.47 7.85
N VAL A 27 10.04 5.87 9.10
CA VAL A 27 9.00 6.14 10.11
C VAL A 27 8.72 7.63 10.11
N GLY A 28 7.47 8.02 9.86
CA GLY A 28 7.13 9.42 9.56
C GLY A 28 7.81 9.90 8.28
N ALA A 29 7.76 9.08 7.24
CA ALA A 29 8.37 9.36 5.95
C ALA A 29 7.90 10.70 5.37
N ALA A 30 8.79 11.40 4.67
CA ALA A 30 8.39 12.56 3.89
C ALA A 30 7.56 12.12 2.67
N PRO A 31 6.53 12.89 2.25
CA PRO A 31 6.17 14.23 2.70
C PRO A 31 5.26 14.29 3.94
N GLY A 32 4.91 13.16 4.56
CA GLY A 32 4.08 13.08 5.76
C GLY A 32 2.85 12.20 5.55
N ARG A 33 1.85 12.33 6.42
CA ARG A 33 0.68 11.45 6.40
C ARG A 33 -0.05 11.49 5.06
N GLU A 34 -0.27 10.32 4.47
CA GLU A 34 -1.24 10.11 3.39
C GLU A 34 -2.51 9.54 4.00
N ALA A 35 -3.62 10.24 3.79
CA ALA A 35 -4.92 9.87 4.36
C ALA A 35 -6.06 10.24 3.41
N GLY A 36 -7.08 9.39 3.35
CA GLY A 36 -8.23 9.56 2.45
C GLY A 36 -8.32 8.45 1.42
N VAL A 37 -9.31 8.54 0.53
CA VAL A 37 -9.36 7.69 -0.66
C VAL A 37 -8.50 8.34 -1.73
N ILE A 38 -7.35 7.73 -2.01
CA ILE A 38 -6.39 8.24 -2.99
C ILE A 38 -6.47 7.45 -4.29
N ASP A 39 -5.95 8.04 -5.37
CA ASP A 39 -5.64 7.30 -6.59
C ASP A 39 -4.33 6.51 -6.41
N VAL A 40 -4.40 5.21 -6.66
CA VAL A 40 -3.24 4.32 -6.77
C VAL A 40 -3.08 3.92 -8.22
N TRP A 41 -1.98 4.34 -8.84
CA TRP A 41 -1.67 4.08 -10.23
C TRP A 41 -0.81 2.82 -10.37
N TRP A 42 -1.26 1.91 -11.23
CA TRP A 42 -0.50 0.70 -11.52
C TRP A 42 0.63 1.02 -12.48
N ARG A 43 1.80 0.43 -12.21
CA ARG A 43 2.94 0.50 -13.11
C ARG A 43 2.72 -0.39 -14.34
N PRO A 44 3.39 -0.13 -15.48
CA PRO A 44 3.31 -1.00 -16.65
C PRO A 44 3.60 -2.49 -16.35
N GLU A 45 4.51 -2.76 -15.42
CA GLU A 45 4.87 -4.09 -14.96
C GLU A 45 3.69 -4.85 -14.30
N ALA A 46 2.76 -4.14 -13.67
CA ALA A 46 1.59 -4.71 -13.02
C ALA A 46 0.59 -5.33 -14.00
N ARG A 47 0.61 -4.96 -15.28
CA ARG A 47 -0.28 -5.52 -16.33
C ARG A 47 -0.07 -7.02 -16.56
N ARG A 48 1.05 -7.57 -16.09
CA ARG A 48 1.39 -9.00 -16.16
C ARG A 48 1.38 -9.68 -14.78
N ASP A 49 1.05 -8.94 -13.73
CA ASP A 49 1.03 -9.49 -12.38
C ASP A 49 -0.23 -10.34 -12.16
N PRO A 50 -0.11 -11.56 -11.61
CA PRO A 50 -1.24 -12.48 -11.55
C PRO A 50 -2.33 -12.05 -10.55
N LEU A 51 -2.03 -11.14 -9.61
CA LEU A 51 -3.01 -10.66 -8.63
C LEU A 51 -3.64 -9.34 -9.07
N VAL A 52 -2.83 -8.38 -9.52
CA VAL A 52 -3.29 -7.00 -9.71
C VAL A 52 -3.60 -6.62 -11.16
N ALA A 53 -3.18 -7.41 -12.16
CA ALA A 53 -3.50 -7.15 -13.56
C ALA A 53 -4.99 -6.96 -13.90
N PRO A 54 -5.97 -7.63 -13.25
CA PRO A 54 -7.38 -7.44 -13.57
C PRO A 54 -8.02 -6.22 -12.86
N LEU A 55 -7.27 -5.50 -12.03
CA LEU A 55 -7.80 -4.36 -11.26
C LEU A 55 -7.90 -3.09 -12.14
N PRO A 56 -8.83 -2.17 -11.81
CA PRO A 56 -8.93 -0.88 -12.49
C PRO A 56 -7.65 -0.03 -12.30
N ASP A 57 -7.39 0.86 -13.25
CA ASP A 57 -6.24 1.75 -13.27
C ASP A 57 -6.69 3.21 -13.58
N PRO A 58 -6.59 4.16 -12.63
CA PRO A 58 -6.19 3.96 -11.23
C PRO A 58 -7.21 3.13 -10.43
N VAL A 59 -6.77 2.59 -9.30
CA VAL A 59 -7.66 2.03 -8.28
C VAL A 59 -7.80 3.02 -7.12
N ALA A 60 -9.01 3.14 -6.58
CA ALA A 60 -9.24 3.88 -5.34
C ALA A 60 -8.66 3.09 -4.16
N GLY A 61 -7.71 3.70 -3.45
CA GLY A 61 -7.05 3.11 -2.28
C GLY A 61 -7.39 3.88 -1.02
N PRO A 62 -8.16 3.32 -0.06
CA PRO A 62 -8.27 3.89 1.27
C PRO A 62 -6.89 3.91 1.95
N SER A 63 -6.35 5.08 2.24
CA SER A 63 -5.00 5.27 2.80
C SER A 63 -5.09 5.90 4.18
N MET A 64 -4.24 5.42 5.10
CA MET A 64 -4.04 6.02 6.43
C MET A 64 -2.69 5.59 7.00
N HIS A 65 -1.61 6.18 6.49
CA HIS A 65 -0.26 5.87 6.97
C HIS A 65 0.62 7.12 7.02
N ALA A 66 1.66 7.06 7.84
CA ALA A 66 2.73 8.05 7.88
C ALA A 66 4.11 7.40 7.66
N ASP A 67 4.21 6.09 7.89
CA ASP A 67 5.40 5.30 7.59
C ASP A 67 5.30 4.77 6.17
N ALA A 68 6.41 4.65 5.46
CA ALA A 68 6.42 4.19 4.08
C ALA A 68 7.61 3.29 3.78
N VAL A 69 7.41 2.32 2.89
CA VAL A 69 8.53 1.56 2.30
C VAL A 69 9.33 2.51 1.41
N VAL A 70 10.59 2.76 1.78
CA VAL A 70 11.50 3.65 1.03
C VAL A 70 12.46 2.89 0.13
N ASP A 71 12.81 1.66 0.50
CA ASP A 71 13.56 0.74 -0.34
C ASP A 71 12.79 -0.56 -0.50
N LEU A 72 12.55 -0.96 -1.75
CA LEU A 72 11.96 -2.25 -2.03
C LEU A 72 12.96 -3.38 -1.79
N PRO A 73 12.49 -4.58 -1.39
CA PRO A 73 13.33 -5.76 -1.29
C PRO A 73 14.07 -6.05 -2.60
N PRO A 74 15.32 -6.54 -2.56
CA PRO A 74 16.04 -6.95 -3.77
C PRO A 74 15.22 -7.93 -4.62
N GLY A 75 15.05 -7.60 -5.90
CA GLY A 75 14.29 -8.42 -6.84
C GLY A 75 12.77 -8.36 -6.69
N ALA A 76 12.24 -7.47 -5.84
CA ALA A 76 10.80 -7.20 -5.81
C ALA A 76 10.33 -6.56 -7.11
N ALA A 77 9.14 -6.96 -7.58
CA ALA A 77 8.43 -6.24 -8.62
C ALA A 77 7.75 -5.02 -8.00
N TRP A 78 8.07 -3.83 -8.49
CA TRP A 78 7.37 -2.60 -8.12
C TRP A 78 6.09 -2.48 -8.95
N LEU A 79 4.94 -2.45 -8.30
CA LEU A 79 3.64 -2.60 -8.97
C LEU A 79 2.79 -1.33 -8.98
N ALA A 80 2.86 -0.47 -7.97
CA ALA A 80 2.02 0.74 -7.93
C ALA A 80 2.64 1.87 -7.15
N SER A 81 2.19 3.09 -7.44
CA SER A 81 2.50 4.34 -6.76
C SER A 81 1.25 5.19 -6.52
N SER A 82 1.38 6.15 -5.63
CA SER A 82 0.43 7.25 -5.36
C SER A 82 1.13 8.57 -5.70
N GLU A 83 0.46 9.69 -5.43
CA GLU A 83 1.03 11.02 -5.64
C GLU A 83 2.14 11.29 -4.63
N MET A 84 1.95 10.86 -3.38
CA MET A 84 2.91 11.10 -2.29
C MET A 84 3.99 10.02 -2.21
N TYR A 85 3.61 8.76 -2.40
CA TYR A 85 4.51 7.62 -2.14
C TYR A 85 4.71 6.71 -3.35
N PRO A 86 5.96 6.33 -3.66
CA PRO A 86 6.27 5.51 -4.82
C PRO A 86 5.85 4.05 -4.63
N HIS A 87 5.94 3.49 -3.42
CA HIS A 87 5.80 2.04 -3.18
C HIS A 87 4.44 1.67 -2.58
N GLN A 88 3.35 1.96 -3.31
CA GLN A 88 1.99 1.61 -2.88
C GLN A 88 1.69 0.12 -3.02
N ALA A 89 2.33 -0.56 -3.97
CA ALA A 89 2.25 -2.00 -4.10
C ALA A 89 3.54 -2.61 -4.66
N PHE A 90 3.89 -3.79 -4.16
CA PHE A 90 5.03 -4.58 -4.65
C PHE A 90 4.80 -6.07 -4.46
N ARG A 91 5.55 -6.89 -5.20
CA ARG A 91 5.59 -8.35 -5.03
C ARG A 91 7.01 -8.85 -4.82
N VAL A 92 7.20 -9.73 -3.84
CA VAL A 92 8.44 -10.42 -3.55
C VAL A 92 8.31 -11.91 -3.90
N GLY A 93 9.22 -12.40 -4.73
CA GLY A 93 9.14 -13.77 -5.25
C GLY A 93 7.84 -14.00 -6.04
N GLU A 94 7.33 -15.23 -6.01
CA GLU A 94 6.18 -15.60 -6.85
C GLU A 94 4.82 -15.28 -6.22
N ALA A 95 4.74 -15.23 -4.88
CA ALA A 95 3.46 -15.34 -4.18
C ALA A 95 3.32 -14.44 -2.93
N ALA A 96 4.16 -13.41 -2.75
CA ALA A 96 4.03 -12.49 -1.61
C ALA A 96 3.87 -11.05 -2.09
N TRP A 97 2.73 -10.44 -1.78
CA TRP A 97 2.43 -9.05 -2.12
C TRP A 97 2.40 -8.17 -0.88
N GLY A 98 2.86 -6.94 -1.03
CA GLY A 98 2.64 -5.85 -0.07
C GLY A 98 1.81 -4.76 -0.74
N VAL A 99 0.78 -4.28 -0.06
CA VAL A 99 0.01 -3.08 -0.42
C VAL A 99 -0.01 -2.11 0.75
N GLN A 100 0.27 -0.84 0.50
CA GLN A 100 0.36 0.18 1.55
C GLN A 100 -1.03 0.73 1.93
N PHE A 101 -1.93 0.84 0.95
CA PHE A 101 -3.34 1.16 1.14
C PHE A 101 -4.14 -0.02 1.72
N HIS A 102 -5.39 0.23 2.12
CA HIS A 102 -6.27 -0.69 2.83
C HIS A 102 -7.43 -1.20 1.95
N PRO A 103 -7.22 -2.22 1.10
CA PRO A 103 -8.30 -2.81 0.30
C PRO A 103 -9.33 -3.60 1.13
N GLU A 104 -9.03 -3.88 2.40
CA GLU A 104 -9.87 -4.65 3.32
C GLU A 104 -10.88 -3.79 4.08
N VAL A 105 -10.69 -2.46 4.11
CA VAL A 105 -11.45 -1.58 4.99
C VAL A 105 -12.83 -1.29 4.42
N SER A 106 -13.84 -1.33 5.29
CA SER A 106 -15.18 -0.85 4.95
C SER A 106 -15.27 0.67 5.13
N ALA A 107 -16.20 1.32 4.44
CA ALA A 107 -16.43 2.77 4.61
C ALA A 107 -16.69 3.16 6.08
N GLY A 108 -17.49 2.37 6.81
CA GLY A 108 -17.76 2.65 8.23
C GLY A 108 -16.52 2.49 9.13
N THR A 109 -15.69 1.49 8.86
CA THR A 109 -14.41 1.31 9.58
C THR A 109 -13.46 2.46 9.27
N PHE A 110 -13.37 2.87 8.00
CA PHE A 110 -12.46 3.92 7.56
C PHE A 110 -12.86 5.29 8.13
N ALA A 111 -14.17 5.60 8.16
CA ALA A 111 -14.71 6.77 8.83
C ALA A 111 -14.35 6.80 10.33
N ALA A 112 -14.53 5.69 11.03
CA ALA A 112 -14.19 5.59 12.46
C ALA A 112 -12.68 5.74 12.72
N TRP A 113 -11.82 5.42 11.74
CA TRP A 113 -10.40 5.73 11.84
C TRP A 113 -10.17 7.23 11.68
N ALA A 114 -10.76 7.86 10.66
CA ALA A 114 -10.62 9.29 10.39
C ALA A 114 -11.04 10.15 11.60
N GLU A 115 -12.13 9.79 12.28
CA GLU A 115 -12.59 10.47 13.50
C GLU A 115 -11.55 10.48 14.64
N ARG A 116 -10.61 9.53 14.66
CA ARG A 116 -9.55 9.43 15.67
C ARG A 116 -8.29 10.20 15.29
N HIS A 117 -8.23 10.72 14.07
CA HIS A 117 -7.10 11.45 13.50
C HIS A 117 -7.55 12.87 13.13
N PRO A 118 -7.44 13.85 14.07
CA PRO A 118 -7.94 15.21 13.87
C PRO A 118 -7.36 15.93 12.64
N GLU A 119 -6.22 15.47 12.15
CA GLU A 119 -5.55 15.96 10.95
C GLU A 119 -6.17 15.46 9.64
N VAL A 120 -7.07 14.47 9.69
CA VAL A 120 -7.73 13.87 8.52
C VAL A 120 -9.11 14.47 8.33
N ASP A 121 -9.39 14.94 7.11
CA ASP A 121 -10.73 15.37 6.74
C ASP A 121 -11.66 14.16 6.65
N THR A 122 -12.46 13.96 7.69
CA THR A 122 -13.43 12.85 7.77
C THR A 122 -14.48 12.95 6.66
N ALA A 123 -14.86 14.16 6.23
CA ALA A 123 -15.84 14.32 5.17
C ALA A 123 -15.30 13.79 3.84
N ALA A 124 -14.03 14.04 3.53
CA ALA A 124 -13.34 13.52 2.35
C ALA A 124 -13.18 11.98 2.36
N VAL A 125 -13.15 11.37 3.55
CA VAL A 125 -13.08 9.92 3.74
C VAL A 125 -14.45 9.23 3.51
N THR A 126 -15.54 9.93 3.80
CA THR A 126 -16.91 9.38 3.76
C THR A 126 -17.72 9.73 2.51
N ALA A 127 -17.20 10.59 1.65
CA ALA A 127 -17.85 11.04 0.41
C ALA A 127 -17.83 9.93 -0.67
#